data_AF-A0A2D8CHV7-F1
#
_entry.id   AF-A0A2D8CHV7-F1
#
_cell.length_a   1.000
_cell.length_b   1.000
_cell.length_c   1.000
_cell.angle_alpha   90.00
_cell.angle_beta   90.00
_cell.angle_gamma   90.00
#
_symmetry.space_group_name_H-M   'P 1'
#
loop_
_entity.id
_entity.type
_entity.pdbx_description
1 polymer ?
#
loop_
_entity_poly.entity_id
_entity_poly.type
_entity_poly.pdbx_seq_one_letter_code
_entity_poly.pdbx_strand_id
1 'polypeptide(L)'
;MALMLTTLSFAQDFDTNRMNRDIKIMENILGEMFKTQLVTTAGSKNTGGTVTIGESSYAFFGGNSSGNVKGTYIPGYGVIFMIPSTSNRFIVRGSNSNSNQQVVFQYSSDDKNSDRKIDEESVKTRIGEFLQDYASTIGQLKADESILVIYGSTNSNTGRVSVYNLRGAVVDALGGNSDEEDQNKPLPAISVSAKKSDLDSYRAGRLNADAFQNRLSVSTSQDKERLDLKVLGNIFGTALGEGDGNEFHLINSNSLSYMYLENFGALYSLNLHRGHGFGTVSARLFPTNYNEQTQAEVKVKLEERERKLSETLEEEFDAMVARTKEFIIDYGRTLSSLKDDQYLMVSLNISESSDVVPDRVDFQVKKSVFDQLDKGQISREAALNAVTLTEY
;
A
#
# COMPACT_ATOMS: atom_id res chain seq x y z
N MET A 1 20.51 48.86 -19.35
CA MET A 1 20.19 47.72 -20.23
C MET A 1 20.70 46.46 -19.52
N ALA A 2 19.85 45.83 -18.69
CA ALA A 2 20.23 44.67 -17.90
C ALA A 2 19.98 43.40 -18.72
N LEU A 3 21.05 42.67 -19.06
CA LEU A 3 20.93 41.35 -19.67
C LEU A 3 20.42 40.36 -18.61
N MET A 4 19.17 39.91 -18.77
CA MET A 4 18.65 38.71 -18.11
C MET A 4 19.33 37.49 -18.76
N LEU A 5 20.31 36.91 -18.07
CA LEU A 5 20.82 35.58 -18.39
C LEU A 5 19.78 34.56 -17.95
N THR A 6 18.99 34.06 -18.90
CA THR A 6 18.13 32.90 -18.69
C THR A 6 19.01 31.67 -18.53
N THR A 7 19.06 31.13 -17.31
CA THR A 7 19.67 29.81 -17.05
C THR A 7 18.82 28.76 -17.74
N LEU A 8 19.35 28.18 -18.81
CA LEU A 8 18.81 26.97 -19.44
C LEU A 8 19.01 25.82 -18.44
N SER A 9 17.99 25.55 -17.63
CA SER A 9 17.91 24.33 -16.84
C SER A 9 17.73 23.16 -17.81
N PHE A 10 18.79 22.39 -18.04
CA PHE A 10 18.69 21.10 -18.71
C PHE A 10 17.83 20.18 -17.83
N ALA A 11 16.57 19.99 -18.22
CA ALA A 11 15.73 18.96 -17.64
C ALA A 11 16.39 17.61 -17.97
N GLN A 12 16.90 16.90 -16.96
CA GLN A 12 17.25 15.50 -17.14
C GLN A 12 15.95 14.76 -17.44
N ASP A 13 15.92 14.03 -18.55
CA ASP A 13 14.79 13.16 -18.88
C ASP A 13 14.58 12.16 -17.75
N PHE A 14 13.34 12.06 -17.27
CA PHE A 14 12.97 11.14 -16.22
C PHE A 14 13.00 9.71 -16.75
N ASP A 15 13.85 8.85 -16.18
CA ASP A 15 13.99 7.44 -16.54
C ASP A 15 13.15 6.58 -15.60
N THR A 16 11.96 6.18 -16.07
CA THR A 16 11.03 5.32 -15.32
C THR A 16 11.66 3.98 -14.91
N ASN A 17 12.48 3.38 -15.76
CA ASN A 17 13.12 2.09 -15.45
C ASN A 17 14.13 2.24 -14.32
N ARG A 18 14.90 3.32 -14.33
CA ARG A 18 15.81 3.65 -13.23
C ARG A 18 15.05 3.95 -11.94
N MET A 19 13.92 4.67 -12.00
CA MET A 19 13.13 4.97 -10.80
C MET A 19 12.57 3.68 -10.19
N ASN A 20 11.99 2.81 -11.01
CA ASN A 20 11.46 1.53 -10.57
C ASN A 20 12.55 0.62 -9.99
N ARG A 21 13.77 0.66 -10.55
CA ARG A 21 14.92 -0.04 -9.97
C ARG A 21 15.31 0.52 -8.60
N ASP A 22 15.41 1.84 -8.46
CA ASP A 22 15.77 2.48 -7.20
C ASP A 22 14.70 2.18 -6.12
N ILE A 23 13.41 2.22 -6.47
CA ILE A 23 12.29 1.80 -5.61
C ILE A 23 12.46 0.36 -5.16
N LYS A 24 12.68 -0.59 -6.08
CA LYS A 24 12.86 -2.02 -5.74
C LYS A 24 14.04 -2.26 -4.80
N ILE A 25 15.12 -1.50 -4.93
CA ILE A 25 16.26 -1.60 -4.01
C ILE A 25 15.83 -1.11 -2.61
N MET A 26 15.12 0.00 -2.52
CA MET A 26 14.62 0.53 -1.24
C MET A 26 13.57 -0.38 -0.60
N GLU A 27 12.69 -1.01 -1.39
CA GLU A 27 11.74 -2.02 -0.91
C GLU A 27 12.47 -3.19 -0.23
N ASN A 28 13.56 -3.67 -0.84
CA ASN A 28 14.37 -4.74 -0.24
C ASN A 28 15.05 -4.28 1.06
N ILE A 29 15.63 -3.08 1.08
CA ILE A 29 16.27 -2.52 2.28
C ILE A 29 15.26 -2.38 3.43
N LEU A 30 14.12 -1.75 3.17
CA LEU A 30 13.05 -1.61 4.15
C LEU A 30 12.51 -2.99 4.56
N GLY A 31 12.39 -3.93 3.62
CA GLY A 31 12.00 -5.31 3.90
C GLY A 31 12.94 -5.96 4.91
N GLU A 32 14.26 -5.83 4.72
CA GLU A 32 15.27 -6.31 5.68
C GLU A 32 15.19 -5.59 7.03
N MET A 33 15.07 -4.25 7.02
CA MET A 33 15.00 -3.43 8.24
C MET A 33 13.76 -3.71 9.09
N PHE A 34 12.67 -4.18 8.49
CA PHE A 34 11.41 -4.47 9.16
C PHE A 34 11.10 -5.96 9.28
N LYS A 35 12.09 -6.84 9.04
CA LYS A 35 11.93 -8.27 9.34
C LYS A 35 11.60 -8.47 10.80
N THR A 36 10.64 -9.35 11.06
CA THR A 36 10.21 -9.72 12.41
C THR A 36 10.44 -11.20 12.66
N GLN A 37 10.43 -11.62 13.92
CA GLN A 37 10.56 -13.01 14.36
C GLN A 37 9.69 -13.24 15.60
N LEU A 38 9.17 -14.47 15.75
CA LEU A 38 8.42 -14.87 16.93
C LEU A 38 9.37 -15.50 17.95
N VAL A 39 9.52 -14.84 19.08
CA VAL A 39 10.29 -15.36 20.21
C VAL A 39 9.33 -16.03 21.17
N THR A 40 9.55 -17.32 21.43
CA THR A 40 8.79 -18.09 22.43
C THR A 40 9.69 -18.35 23.64
N THR A 41 9.26 -17.86 24.80
CA THR A 41 9.95 -18.08 26.07
C THR A 41 9.22 -19.21 26.82
N ALA A 42 9.79 -20.42 26.82
CA ALA A 42 9.23 -21.58 27.51
C ALA A 42 10.29 -22.20 28.45
N GLY A 43 10.22 -21.87 29.75
CA GLY A 43 11.28 -22.24 30.69
C GLY A 43 12.65 -21.64 30.29
N SER A 44 13.72 -21.98 31.00
CA SER A 44 15.07 -21.40 30.85
C SER A 44 15.75 -21.51 29.47
N LYS A 45 15.03 -21.94 28.41
CA LYS A 45 15.53 -22.05 27.04
C LYS A 45 14.68 -21.20 26.09
N ASN A 46 15.30 -20.18 25.52
CA ASN A 46 14.75 -19.46 24.36
C ASN A 46 14.86 -20.38 23.14
N THR A 47 13.75 -20.95 22.70
CA THR A 47 13.64 -21.55 21.36
C THR A 47 13.04 -20.49 20.43
N GLY A 48 13.91 -19.80 19.69
CA GLY A 48 13.50 -18.86 18.65
C GLY A 48 13.09 -19.61 17.38
N GLY A 49 11.92 -19.32 16.85
CA GLY A 49 11.55 -19.66 15.48
C GLY A 49 11.57 -18.39 14.65
N THR A 50 12.28 -18.38 13.53
CA THR A 50 12.13 -17.31 12.54
C THR A 50 10.74 -17.41 11.95
N VAL A 51 9.91 -16.40 12.22
CA VAL A 51 8.60 -16.26 11.59
C VAL A 51 8.78 -15.27 10.46
N THR A 52 8.83 -15.80 9.25
CA THR A 52 8.76 -14.94 8.06
C THR A 52 7.36 -14.36 8.00
N ILE A 53 7.25 -13.07 7.67
CA ILE A 53 5.98 -12.33 7.58
C ILE A 53 5.00 -13.16 6.72
N GLY A 54 4.05 -13.79 7.42
CA GLY A 54 3.05 -14.65 6.81
C GLY A 54 1.98 -13.83 6.11
N GLU A 55 1.47 -14.40 5.02
CA GLU A 55 0.54 -13.84 4.06
C GLU A 55 -0.66 -13.12 4.72
N SER A 56 -0.74 -11.80 4.51
CA SER A 56 -1.98 -11.04 4.66
C SER A 56 -2.23 -10.31 3.34
N SER A 57 -3.31 -10.69 2.66
CA SER A 57 -3.68 -10.31 1.29
C SER A 57 -4.33 -8.92 1.17
N TYR A 58 -4.05 -7.99 2.09
CA TYR A 58 -4.76 -6.71 2.19
C TYR A 58 -3.82 -5.51 2.38
N ALA A 59 -2.65 -5.54 1.74
CA ALA A 59 -1.81 -4.35 1.64
C ALA A 59 -2.45 -3.37 0.64
N PHE A 60 -2.43 -2.07 0.99
CA PHE A 60 -3.01 -0.97 0.21
C PHE A 60 -2.52 -0.86 -1.25
N PHE A 61 -1.36 -1.43 -1.55
CA PHE A 61 -0.88 -1.58 -2.92
C PHE A 61 -0.92 -3.08 -3.24
N GLY A 62 -1.81 -3.47 -4.13
CA GLY A 62 -2.04 -4.83 -4.61
C GLY A 62 -0.89 -5.35 -5.46
N GLY A 63 -0.91 -6.64 -5.74
CA GLY A 63 0.16 -7.39 -6.38
C GLY A 63 0.52 -8.60 -5.51
N ASN A 64 0.45 -9.79 -6.11
CA ASN A 64 0.58 -11.13 -5.52
C ASN A 64 1.95 -11.46 -4.87
N SER A 65 2.73 -10.46 -4.46
CA SER A 65 3.94 -10.64 -3.67
C SER A 65 3.67 -10.32 -2.20
N SER A 66 3.33 -11.38 -1.49
CA SER A 66 3.35 -11.59 -0.04
C SER A 66 4.23 -10.62 0.76
N GLY A 67 3.67 -9.95 1.77
CA GLY A 67 4.39 -9.45 2.96
C GLY A 67 5.48 -8.38 2.76
N ASN A 68 5.75 -7.95 1.53
CA ASN A 68 6.88 -7.10 1.21
C ASN A 68 6.51 -5.63 1.23
N VAL A 69 7.51 -4.79 1.54
CA VAL A 69 7.42 -3.34 1.43
C VAL A 69 7.15 -2.98 -0.02
N LYS A 70 6.22 -2.05 -0.24
CA LYS A 70 5.85 -1.58 -1.58
C LYS A 70 6.10 -0.10 -1.73
N GLY A 71 6.83 0.28 -2.77
CA GLY A 71 7.10 1.65 -3.14
C GLY A 71 6.30 2.08 -4.36
N THR A 72 5.93 3.35 -4.40
CA THR A 72 5.27 3.99 -5.54
C THR A 72 5.85 5.38 -5.75
N TYR A 73 6.20 5.72 -6.99
CA TYR A 73 6.58 7.08 -7.33
C TYR A 73 5.36 7.85 -7.79
N ILE A 74 5.22 9.04 -7.25
CA ILE A 74 4.11 9.94 -7.46
C ILE A 74 4.68 11.26 -7.99
N PRO A 75 4.46 11.58 -9.27
CA PRO A 75 4.99 12.81 -9.89
C PRO A 75 4.64 14.07 -9.09
N GLY A 76 5.65 14.87 -8.73
CA GLY A 76 5.46 16.11 -7.99
C GLY A 76 5.19 15.95 -6.49
N TYR A 77 5.06 14.72 -6.00
CA TYR A 77 5.12 14.42 -4.57
C TYR A 77 6.44 13.74 -4.19
N GLY A 78 6.83 12.68 -4.90
CA GLY A 78 8.02 11.87 -4.63
C GLY A 78 7.70 10.39 -4.46
N VAL A 79 8.36 9.68 -3.54
CA VAL A 79 8.15 8.22 -3.35
C VAL A 79 7.40 7.94 -2.06
N ILE A 80 6.42 7.05 -2.11
CA ILE A 80 5.74 6.50 -0.93
C ILE A 80 6.09 5.03 -0.80
N PHE A 81 6.61 4.64 0.37
CA PHE A 81 6.79 3.24 0.76
C PHE A 81 5.76 2.84 1.80
N MET A 82 5.14 1.68 1.62
CA MET A 82 4.22 1.05 2.56
C MET A 82 4.85 -0.20 3.13
N ILE A 83 4.95 -0.24 4.44
CA ILE A 83 5.38 -1.40 5.21
C ILE A 83 4.10 -1.96 5.87
N PRO A 84 3.63 -3.14 5.46
CA PRO A 84 2.48 -3.75 6.11
C PRO A 84 2.84 -4.00 7.58
N SER A 85 1.95 -3.68 8.52
CA SER A 85 2.10 -4.24 9.87
C SER A 85 1.94 -5.75 9.77
N THR A 86 2.70 -6.46 10.57
CA THR A 86 2.41 -7.85 10.89
C THR A 86 1.12 -7.89 11.70
N SER A 87 -0.03 -7.77 11.04
CA SER A 87 -1.31 -8.13 11.64
C SER A 87 -1.24 -9.64 11.88
N ASN A 88 -1.10 -10.01 13.15
CA ASN A 88 -0.68 -11.32 13.65
C ASN A 88 -1.66 -12.46 13.31
N ARG A 89 -1.87 -12.82 12.04
CA ARG A 89 -2.54 -14.07 11.68
C ARG A 89 -1.56 -15.25 11.77
N PHE A 90 -1.07 -15.51 12.96
CA PHE A 90 -0.29 -16.72 13.23
C PHE A 90 -1.17 -17.74 13.94
N ILE A 91 -1.42 -18.88 13.29
CA ILE A 91 -1.99 -20.05 13.98
C ILE A 91 -0.83 -20.72 14.71
N VAL A 92 -0.62 -20.37 15.96
CA VAL A 92 0.34 -21.09 16.80
C VAL A 92 -0.35 -22.33 17.36
N ARG A 93 -0.02 -23.50 16.83
CA ARG A 93 -0.48 -24.80 17.37
C ARG A 93 0.34 -25.14 18.60
N GLY A 94 0.05 -24.49 19.72
CA GLY A 94 0.72 -24.72 21.00
C GLY A 94 0.20 -25.96 21.73
N SER A 95 1.10 -26.86 22.12
CA SER A 95 0.82 -27.91 23.10
C SER A 95 1.00 -27.31 24.50
N ASN A 96 -0.05 -27.42 25.32
CA ASN A 96 -0.14 -27.02 26.75
C ASN A 96 1.20 -26.60 27.41
N SER A 97 1.50 -25.30 27.47
CA SER A 97 2.39 -24.73 28.49
C SER A 97 2.29 -23.19 28.53
N ASN A 98 2.58 -22.62 29.69
CA ASN A 98 2.65 -21.18 30.00
C ASN A 98 3.78 -20.44 29.24
N SER A 99 3.83 -20.53 27.91
CA SER A 99 4.86 -19.87 27.11
C SER A 99 4.44 -18.44 26.75
N ASN A 100 5.27 -17.45 27.11
CA ASN A 100 5.09 -16.09 26.62
C ASN A 100 5.64 -16.01 25.19
N GLN A 101 4.81 -15.57 24.26
CA GLN A 101 5.15 -15.37 22.86
C GLN A 101 5.20 -13.87 22.57
N GLN A 102 6.27 -13.41 21.93
CA GLN A 102 6.45 -12.01 21.56
C GLN A 102 6.97 -11.90 20.13
N VAL A 103 6.35 -11.05 19.33
CA VAL A 103 6.88 -10.65 18.01
C VAL A 103 7.86 -9.52 18.22
N VAL A 104 9.06 -9.68 17.67
CA VAL A 104 10.15 -8.72 17.79
C VAL A 104 10.81 -8.51 16.43
N PHE A 105 11.51 -7.40 16.24
CA PHE A 105 12.34 -7.24 15.05
C PHE A 105 13.48 -8.27 15.01
N GLN A 106 13.78 -8.78 13.82
CA GLN A 106 14.88 -9.70 13.58
C GLN A 106 16.19 -8.91 13.47
N TYR A 107 17.16 -9.25 14.31
CA TYR A 107 18.54 -8.76 14.19
C TYR A 107 19.48 -9.93 13.95
N SER A 108 20.50 -9.72 13.12
CA SER A 108 21.55 -10.71 12.82
C SER A 108 22.60 -10.85 13.93
N SER A 109 22.48 -10.11 15.05
CA SER A 109 23.45 -10.09 16.14
C SER A 109 22.84 -10.46 17.51
N ASP A 110 23.65 -11.14 18.32
CA ASP A 110 23.35 -11.72 19.66
C ASP A 110 23.06 -10.69 20.78
N ASP A 111 22.63 -9.46 20.47
CA ASP A 111 22.40 -8.44 21.48
C ASP A 111 21.10 -8.66 22.26
N LYS A 112 21.27 -8.96 23.56
CA LYS A 112 20.27 -9.58 24.43
C LYS A 112 19.29 -8.64 25.15
N ASN A 113 19.17 -7.36 24.81
CA ASN A 113 18.32 -6.46 25.62
C ASN A 113 17.49 -5.43 24.86
N SER A 114 16.25 -5.27 25.33
CA SER A 114 15.24 -4.20 25.16
C SER A 114 14.82 -3.70 23.77
N ASP A 115 15.71 -3.52 22.79
CA ASP A 115 15.41 -2.80 21.53
C ASP A 115 14.76 -3.64 20.42
N ARG A 116 14.30 -4.84 20.78
CA ARG A 116 13.66 -5.74 19.82
C ARG A 116 12.14 -5.58 19.80
N LYS A 117 11.56 -4.89 20.78
CA LYS A 117 10.10 -4.67 20.83
C LYS A 117 9.66 -3.82 19.64
N ILE A 118 8.55 -4.21 19.03
CA ILE A 118 7.87 -3.41 18.03
C ILE A 118 6.95 -2.44 18.78
N ASP A 119 7.35 -1.18 18.84
CA ASP A 119 6.56 -0.09 19.38
C ASP A 119 6.70 1.15 18.48
N GLU A 120 5.97 2.22 18.81
CA GLU A 120 5.91 3.41 17.98
C GLU A 120 7.28 4.08 17.80
N GLU A 121 8.08 4.16 18.86
CA GLU A 121 9.39 4.80 18.83
C GLU A 121 10.41 3.94 18.08
N SER A 122 10.38 2.61 18.24
CA SER A 122 11.28 1.72 17.49
C SER A 122 10.97 1.71 15.99
N VAL A 123 9.69 1.84 15.61
CA VAL A 123 9.29 2.02 14.19
C VAL A 123 9.78 3.36 13.66
N LYS A 124 9.51 4.48 14.36
CA LYS A 124 9.95 5.82 13.92
C LYS A 124 11.47 5.87 13.74
N THR A 125 12.21 5.30 14.68
CA THR A 125 13.67 5.25 14.65
C THR A 125 14.17 4.53 13.40
N ARG A 126 13.66 3.32 13.12
CA ARG A 126 14.04 2.55 11.92
C ARG A 126 13.70 3.28 10.62
N ILE A 127 12.53 3.92 10.55
CA ILE A 127 12.19 4.72 9.36
C ILE A 127 13.16 5.91 9.24
N GLY A 128 13.50 6.57 10.35
CA GLY A 128 14.48 7.66 10.39
C GLY A 128 15.87 7.22 9.90
N GLU A 129 16.36 6.08 10.38
CA GLU A 129 17.61 5.46 9.92
C GLU A 129 17.56 5.15 8.41
N PHE A 130 16.45 4.58 7.94
CA PHE A 130 16.26 4.32 6.51
C PHE A 130 16.39 5.61 5.68
N LEU A 131 15.72 6.66 6.13
CA LEU A 131 15.73 7.95 5.46
C LEU A 131 17.13 8.57 5.46
N GLN A 132 17.87 8.49 6.58
CA GLN A 132 19.23 9.00 6.70
C GLN A 132 20.21 8.28 5.78
N ASP A 133 20.22 6.94 5.82
CA ASP A 133 21.31 6.16 5.24
C ASP A 133 21.07 5.77 3.79
N TYR A 134 19.82 5.54 3.41
CA TYR A 134 19.49 4.90 2.13
C TYR A 134 18.67 5.80 1.20
N ALA A 135 17.70 6.54 1.73
CA ALA A 135 16.69 7.22 0.90
C ALA A 135 17.28 8.30 -0.03
N SER A 136 18.42 8.90 0.32
CA SER A 136 19.14 9.84 -0.55
C SER A 136 19.60 9.22 -1.89
N THR A 137 19.69 7.90 -1.99
CA THR A 137 20.11 7.18 -3.20
C THR A 137 19.09 7.19 -4.33
N ILE A 138 17.82 7.52 -4.04
CA ILE A 138 16.80 7.75 -5.08
C ILE A 138 17.15 9.06 -5.81
N GLY A 139 17.87 8.91 -6.93
CA GLY A 139 18.60 10.01 -7.55
C GLY A 139 17.77 10.88 -8.49
N GLN A 140 16.57 10.46 -8.86
CA GLN A 140 15.72 11.14 -9.84
C GLN A 140 14.65 12.05 -9.22
N LEU A 141 14.59 12.12 -7.89
CA LEU A 141 13.67 13.00 -7.19
C LEU A 141 14.13 14.45 -7.27
N LYS A 142 13.16 15.34 -7.47
CA LYS A 142 13.38 16.79 -7.39
C LYS A 142 13.58 17.22 -5.94
N ALA A 143 14.24 18.35 -5.74
CA ALA A 143 14.59 18.86 -4.42
C ALA A 143 13.38 19.13 -3.50
N ASP A 144 12.23 19.45 -4.09
CA ASP A 144 10.95 19.72 -3.44
C ASP A 144 10.09 18.47 -3.23
N GLU A 145 10.43 17.35 -3.88
CA GLU A 145 9.78 16.05 -3.67
C GLU A 145 10.22 15.42 -2.35
N SER A 146 9.40 14.51 -1.84
CA SER A 146 9.54 13.87 -0.53
C SER A 146 9.55 12.35 -0.64
N ILE A 147 10.24 11.71 0.29
CA ILE A 147 10.14 10.27 0.50
C ILE A 147 9.32 10.06 1.76
N LEU A 148 8.17 9.40 1.63
CA LEU A 148 7.25 9.05 2.69
C LEU A 148 7.33 7.55 2.94
N VAL A 149 7.43 7.14 4.20
CA VAL A 149 7.37 5.73 4.60
C VAL A 149 6.23 5.59 5.59
N ILE A 150 5.32 4.64 5.34
CA ILE A 150 4.14 4.36 6.13
C ILE A 150 4.26 2.94 6.68
N TYR A 151 4.27 2.79 8.00
CA TYR A 151 4.22 1.52 8.69
C TYR A 151 2.81 1.28 9.25
N GLY A 152 2.32 0.05 9.16
CA GLY A 152 1.13 -0.37 9.88
C GLY A 152 -0.21 -0.09 9.20
N SER A 153 -0.17 0.06 7.88
CA SER A 153 -1.37 0.31 7.07
C SER A 153 -2.16 -0.99 6.83
N THR A 154 -2.91 -1.46 7.83
CA THR A 154 -3.92 -2.52 7.63
C THR A 154 -5.22 -2.11 8.30
N ASN A 155 -6.33 -2.25 7.55
CA ASN A 155 -7.69 -2.03 8.02
C ASN A 155 -7.92 -2.55 9.45
N SER A 156 -8.51 -1.69 10.29
CA SER A 156 -8.91 -1.93 11.69
C SER A 156 -9.93 -3.06 11.92
N ASN A 157 -10.16 -3.93 10.92
CA ASN A 157 -11.07 -5.06 10.98
C ASN A 157 -10.39 -6.43 10.77
N THR A 158 -9.07 -6.50 10.62
CA THR A 158 -8.39 -7.79 10.44
C THR A 158 -8.18 -8.54 11.75
N GLY A 159 -9.20 -9.31 12.15
CA GLY A 159 -9.12 -10.63 12.79
C GLY A 159 -8.33 -10.77 14.09
N ARG A 160 -9.06 -11.04 15.19
CA ARG A 160 -8.51 -11.60 16.43
C ARG A 160 -7.73 -12.89 16.18
N VAL A 161 -6.61 -13.05 16.88
CA VAL A 161 -5.80 -14.27 16.90
C VAL A 161 -6.61 -15.38 17.58
N SER A 162 -7.15 -16.32 16.80
CA SER A 162 -7.84 -17.49 17.35
C SER A 162 -6.86 -18.66 17.43
N VAL A 163 -6.58 -19.15 18.64
CA VAL A 163 -5.80 -20.39 18.82
C VAL A 163 -6.76 -21.55 19.09
N TYR A 164 -6.61 -22.57 18.26
CA TYR A 164 -7.37 -23.81 18.36
C TYR A 164 -6.57 -24.84 19.12
N ASN A 165 -7.06 -25.23 20.30
CA ASN A 165 -6.57 -26.43 20.95
C ASN A 165 -7.18 -27.67 20.29
N LEU A 166 -6.45 -28.81 20.30
CA LEU A 166 -6.81 -30.11 19.71
C LEU A 166 -8.18 -30.70 20.17
N ARG A 167 -8.92 -30.02 21.04
CA ARG A 167 -10.28 -30.36 21.50
C ARG A 167 -11.37 -29.43 20.95
N GLY A 168 -11.07 -28.56 19.99
CA GLY A 168 -12.07 -27.67 19.37
C GLY A 168 -12.49 -26.47 20.24
N ALA A 169 -11.84 -26.24 21.37
CA ALA A 169 -12.02 -25.03 22.16
C ALA A 169 -11.16 -23.90 21.59
N VAL A 170 -11.81 -22.79 21.24
CA VAL A 170 -11.14 -21.52 20.92
C VAL A 170 -10.61 -20.97 22.25
N VAL A 171 -9.30 -20.84 22.37
CA VAL A 171 -8.66 -20.13 23.48
C VAL A 171 -8.06 -18.86 22.88
N ASP A 172 -8.48 -17.69 23.35
CA ASP A 172 -7.79 -16.44 23.04
C ASP A 172 -6.35 -16.57 23.55
N ALA A 173 -5.39 -16.80 22.65
CA ALA A 173 -3.99 -17.01 23.03
C ALA A 173 -3.26 -15.74 23.45
N LEU A 174 -3.97 -14.60 23.48
CA LEU A 174 -3.51 -13.37 24.12
C LEU A 174 -4.10 -13.24 25.53
N GLY A 175 -4.28 -14.38 26.20
CA GLY A 175 -4.91 -14.53 27.51
C GLY A 175 -4.69 -13.36 28.45
N GLY A 176 -5.79 -12.71 28.80
CA GLY A 176 -5.87 -11.78 29.91
C GLY A 176 -7.31 -11.75 30.38
N ASN A 177 -7.54 -12.12 31.65
CA ASN A 177 -8.78 -11.79 32.33
C ASN A 177 -9.08 -10.29 32.16
N SER A 178 -10.36 -10.00 32.05
CA SER A 178 -10.98 -8.78 31.58
C SER A 178 -10.90 -7.58 32.54
N ASP A 179 -9.71 -7.21 33.06
CA ASP A 179 -9.55 -6.03 33.93
C ASP A 179 -8.32 -5.14 33.63
N GLU A 180 -7.45 -5.47 32.65
CA GLU A 180 -6.34 -4.60 32.21
C GLU A 180 -6.54 -4.11 30.77
N GLU A 181 -7.23 -2.98 30.61
CA GLU A 181 -7.66 -2.40 29.32
C GLU A 181 -6.53 -1.78 28.45
N ASP A 182 -5.26 -1.78 28.90
CA ASP A 182 -4.24 -0.88 28.31
C ASP A 182 -3.03 -1.53 27.61
N GLN A 183 -2.84 -2.86 27.65
CA GLN A 183 -1.57 -3.44 27.14
C GLN A 183 -1.58 -3.98 25.70
N ASN A 184 -2.73 -4.08 25.03
CA ASN A 184 -2.82 -4.74 23.71
C ASN A 184 -3.55 -3.90 22.63
N LYS A 185 -3.39 -2.58 22.63
CA LYS A 185 -3.86 -1.75 21.51
C LYS A 185 -2.94 -1.97 20.30
N PRO A 186 -3.49 -2.24 19.09
CA PRO A 186 -2.66 -2.33 17.89
C PRO A 186 -1.90 -1.02 17.68
N LEU A 187 -0.68 -1.11 17.17
CA LEU A 187 0.09 0.10 16.84
C LEU A 187 -0.68 0.91 15.80
N PRO A 188 -0.79 2.24 15.97
CA PRO A 188 -1.35 3.10 14.94
C PRO A 188 -0.50 3.01 13.67
N ALA A 189 -1.07 3.40 12.53
CA ALA A 189 -0.26 3.61 11.34
C ALA A 189 0.70 4.77 11.61
N ILE A 190 1.98 4.57 11.35
CA ILE A 190 3.05 5.55 11.57
C ILE A 190 3.57 5.96 10.22
N SER A 191 3.66 7.25 9.98
CA SER A 191 4.21 7.79 8.75
C SER A 191 5.34 8.76 9.07
N VAL A 192 6.43 8.66 8.32
CA VAL A 192 7.56 9.58 8.42
C VAL A 192 7.97 9.98 7.03
N SER A 193 8.22 11.28 6.83
CA SER A 193 8.66 11.81 5.54
C SER A 193 9.84 12.76 5.67
N ALA A 194 10.66 12.77 4.62
CA ALA A 194 11.77 13.70 4.45
C ALA A 194 11.75 14.29 3.04
N LYS A 195 12.06 15.58 2.91
CA LYS A 195 12.28 16.22 1.60
C LYS A 195 13.61 15.77 1.01
N LYS A 196 13.65 15.62 -0.31
CA LYS A 196 14.87 15.29 -1.05
C LYS A 196 15.99 16.30 -0.80
N SER A 197 15.68 17.59 -0.73
CA SER A 197 16.63 18.65 -0.38
C SER A 197 17.27 18.47 1.00
N ASP A 198 16.53 17.98 2.00
CA ASP A 198 17.05 17.71 3.34
C ASP A 198 17.92 16.44 3.36
N LEU A 199 17.50 15.41 2.63
CA LEU A 199 18.28 14.18 2.42
C LEU A 199 19.63 14.47 1.78
N ASP A 200 19.65 15.29 0.74
CA ASP A 200 20.88 15.69 0.06
C ASP A 200 21.76 16.59 0.93
N SER A 201 21.15 17.48 1.72
CA SER A 201 21.87 18.34 2.66
C SER A 201 22.54 17.54 3.78
N TYR A 202 21.86 16.52 4.31
CA TYR A 202 22.40 15.59 5.29
C TYR A 202 23.56 14.78 4.69
N ARG A 203 23.35 14.17 3.52
CA ARG A 203 24.40 13.41 2.81
C ARG A 203 25.63 14.25 2.49
N ALA A 204 25.45 15.54 2.18
CA ALA A 204 26.53 16.47 1.92
C ALA A 204 27.22 17.02 3.20
N GLY A 205 26.77 16.61 4.39
CA GLY A 205 27.30 17.08 5.68
C GLY A 205 26.92 18.52 6.02
N ARG A 206 25.99 19.14 5.28
CA ARG A 206 25.48 20.50 5.56
C ARG A 206 24.47 20.51 6.71
N LEU A 207 23.95 19.34 7.04
CA LEU A 207 22.94 19.14 8.06
C LEU A 207 23.39 17.95 8.93
N ASN A 208 23.39 18.12 10.25
CA ASN A 208 23.79 17.07 11.18
C ASN A 208 22.61 16.14 11.52
N ALA A 209 22.86 15.04 12.22
CA ALA A 209 21.84 14.03 12.53
C ALA A 209 20.66 14.62 13.31
N ASP A 210 20.91 15.41 14.35
CA ASP A 210 19.85 16.00 15.18
C ASP A 210 18.98 16.99 14.40
N ALA A 211 19.61 17.84 13.58
CA ALA A 211 18.90 18.77 12.71
C ALA A 211 18.09 18.03 11.65
N PHE A 212 18.54 16.85 11.19
CA PHE A 212 17.82 16.02 10.22
C PHE A 212 16.58 15.44 10.85
N GLN A 213 16.73 14.82 12.01
CA GLN A 213 15.62 14.23 12.75
C GLN A 213 14.53 15.27 13.06
N ASN A 214 14.92 16.49 13.43
CA ASN A 214 13.97 17.59 13.66
C ASN A 214 13.27 18.10 12.40
N ARG A 215 13.77 17.78 11.20
CA ARG A 215 13.12 18.13 9.92
C ARG A 215 12.23 17.02 9.39
N LEU A 216 12.28 15.82 9.96
CA LEU A 216 11.37 14.75 9.60
C LEU A 216 9.93 15.14 9.97
N SER A 217 9.02 14.99 9.02
CA SER A 217 7.60 15.11 9.30
C SER A 217 7.07 13.74 9.69
N VAL A 218 6.77 13.60 10.99
CA VAL A 218 6.23 12.38 11.60
C VAL A 218 4.74 12.60 11.86
N SER A 219 3.91 11.65 11.45
CA SER A 219 2.48 11.65 11.73
C SER A 219 2.03 10.23 12.06
N THR A 220 1.21 10.10 13.10
CA THR A 220 0.53 8.85 13.42
C THR A 220 -0.95 8.97 13.10
N SER A 221 -1.55 7.90 12.59
CA SER A 221 -3.00 7.83 12.40
C SER A 221 -3.64 7.85 13.79
N GLN A 222 -4.05 9.03 14.25
CA GLN A 222 -5.02 9.11 15.33
C GLN A 222 -6.32 8.52 14.78
N ASP A 223 -6.98 7.65 15.55
CA ASP A 223 -8.34 7.10 15.28
C ASP A 223 -9.42 8.20 15.34
N LYS A 224 -9.11 9.41 14.86
CA LYS A 224 -10.10 10.43 14.64
C LYS A 224 -10.86 10.04 13.38
N GLU A 225 -12.00 9.38 13.59
CA GLU A 225 -12.95 9.09 12.53
C GLU A 225 -13.28 10.39 11.79
N ARG A 226 -12.92 10.44 10.51
CA ARG A 226 -13.18 11.58 9.63
C ARG A 226 -14.40 11.25 8.79
N LEU A 227 -15.51 11.89 9.11
CA LEU A 227 -16.82 11.59 8.51
C LEU A 227 -16.78 11.75 6.99
N ASP A 228 -16.08 12.77 6.48
CA ASP A 228 -15.90 13.00 5.05
C ASP A 228 -15.17 11.86 4.34
N LEU A 229 -14.14 11.27 4.96
CA LEU A 229 -13.45 10.12 4.40
C LEU A 229 -14.34 8.89 4.32
N LYS A 230 -15.11 8.66 5.38
CA LYS A 230 -16.09 7.57 5.43
C LYS A 230 -17.18 7.74 4.37
N VAL A 231 -17.67 8.97 4.17
CA VAL A 231 -18.67 9.27 3.15
C VAL A 231 -18.13 8.97 1.75
N LEU A 232 -16.93 9.45 1.41
CA LEU A 232 -16.33 9.15 0.11
C LEU A 232 -16.04 7.64 -0.05
N GLY A 233 -15.59 6.98 1.02
CA GLY A 233 -15.40 5.52 1.03
C GLY A 233 -16.69 4.75 0.75
N ASN A 234 -17.81 5.18 1.34
CA ASN A 234 -19.12 4.58 1.07
C ASN A 234 -19.57 4.84 -0.36
N ILE A 235 -19.30 6.04 -0.91
CA ILE A 235 -19.61 6.36 -2.31
C ILE A 235 -18.86 5.42 -3.25
N PHE A 236 -17.55 5.24 -3.07
CA PHE A 236 -16.78 4.24 -3.82
C PHE A 236 -17.30 2.82 -3.62
N GLY A 237 -17.64 2.46 -2.37
CA GLY A 237 -18.19 1.18 -2.00
C GLY A 237 -19.49 0.85 -2.73
N THR A 238 -20.39 1.83 -2.89
CA THR A 238 -21.63 1.67 -3.66
C THR A 238 -21.38 1.69 -5.16
N ALA A 239 -20.57 2.63 -5.63
CA ALA A 239 -20.37 2.86 -7.06
C ALA A 239 -19.58 1.75 -7.76
N LEU A 240 -18.73 1.04 -7.00
CA LEU A 240 -17.91 -0.07 -7.48
C LEU A 240 -18.28 -1.41 -6.82
N GLY A 241 -19.33 -1.45 -5.98
CA GLY A 241 -19.65 -2.63 -5.16
C GLY A 241 -20.51 -3.68 -5.83
N GLU A 242 -21.40 -3.28 -6.74
CA GLU A 242 -22.29 -4.18 -7.46
C GLU A 242 -21.84 -4.21 -8.93
N GLY A 243 -21.31 -5.35 -9.36
CA GLY A 243 -21.00 -5.61 -10.77
C GLY A 243 -22.04 -6.56 -11.35
N ASP A 244 -22.81 -6.08 -12.32
CA ASP A 244 -23.65 -6.95 -13.14
C ASP A 244 -22.75 -7.60 -14.22
N GLY A 245 -22.64 -8.92 -14.23
CA GLY A 245 -21.97 -9.63 -15.33
C GLY A 245 -20.44 -9.70 -15.21
N ASN A 246 -19.74 -9.10 -16.18
CA ASN A 246 -18.28 -9.19 -16.40
C ASN A 246 -17.53 -7.90 -16.02
N GLU A 247 -18.18 -6.91 -15.39
CA GLU A 247 -17.54 -5.65 -15.01
C GLU A 247 -16.58 -5.80 -13.81
N PHE A 248 -15.63 -4.86 -13.71
CA PHE A 248 -14.77 -4.70 -12.54
C PHE A 248 -15.58 -4.17 -11.36
N HIS A 249 -15.53 -4.89 -10.24
CA HIS A 249 -16.22 -4.53 -8.99
C HIS A 249 -15.40 -4.94 -7.78
N LEU A 250 -15.75 -4.39 -6.61
CA LEU A 250 -15.15 -4.72 -5.33
C LEU A 250 -15.44 -6.19 -4.98
N ILE A 251 -14.41 -6.92 -4.55
CA ILE A 251 -14.55 -8.33 -4.16
C ILE A 251 -15.57 -8.49 -3.02
N ASN A 252 -15.64 -7.53 -2.11
CA ASN A 252 -16.61 -7.42 -1.02
C ASN A 252 -16.52 -6.03 -0.36
N SER A 253 -17.40 -5.76 0.62
CA SER A 253 -17.38 -4.53 1.41
C SER A 253 -16.09 -4.27 2.20
N ASN A 254 -15.29 -5.31 2.49
CA ASN A 254 -13.98 -5.19 3.14
C ASN A 254 -12.84 -4.90 2.15
N SER A 255 -13.14 -4.85 0.86
CA SER A 255 -12.16 -4.60 -0.20
C SER A 255 -11.84 -3.13 -0.38
N LEU A 256 -12.52 -2.25 0.36
CA LEU A 256 -12.22 -0.83 0.44
C LEU A 256 -11.56 -0.51 1.78
N SER A 257 -10.48 0.25 1.71
CA SER A 257 -9.71 0.75 2.84
C SER A 257 -9.38 2.21 2.61
N TYR A 258 -9.30 2.99 3.67
CA TYR A 258 -8.85 4.37 3.57
C TYR A 258 -8.05 4.80 4.79
N MET A 259 -7.16 5.76 4.59
CA MET A 259 -6.40 6.38 5.66
C MET A 259 -6.15 7.86 5.37
N TYR A 260 -5.93 8.64 6.42
CA TYR A 260 -5.51 10.03 6.34
C TYR A 260 -4.13 10.20 6.93
N LEU A 261 -3.27 10.91 6.21
CA LEU A 261 -1.93 11.27 6.62
C LEU A 261 -1.80 12.79 6.59
N GLU A 262 -1.39 13.40 7.69
CA GLU A 262 -1.38 14.87 7.82
C GLU A 262 -0.42 15.56 6.83
N ASN A 263 0.63 14.85 6.42
CA ASN A 263 1.66 15.32 5.49
C ASN A 263 1.42 14.91 4.03
N PHE A 264 0.31 14.21 3.73
CA PHE A 264 0.00 13.80 2.37
C PHE A 264 -1.45 14.11 2.00
N GLY A 265 -2.42 13.69 2.80
CA GLY A 265 -3.85 13.78 2.51
C GLY A 265 -4.54 12.44 2.71
N ALA A 266 -5.47 12.10 1.82
CA ALA A 266 -6.28 10.88 1.92
C ALA A 266 -5.80 9.82 0.93
N LEU A 267 -5.69 8.58 1.39
CA LEU A 267 -5.38 7.41 0.57
C LEU A 267 -6.53 6.43 0.65
N TYR A 268 -7.03 5.99 -0.49
CA TYR A 268 -8.00 4.92 -0.64
C TYR A 268 -7.34 3.75 -1.36
N SER A 269 -7.59 2.53 -0.90
CA SER A 269 -7.21 1.30 -1.60
C SER A 269 -8.42 0.41 -1.77
N LEU A 270 -8.66 0.01 -3.02
CA LEU A 270 -9.80 -0.77 -3.47
C LEU A 270 -9.31 -2.04 -4.14
N ASN A 271 -9.75 -3.21 -3.68
CA ASN A 271 -9.46 -4.48 -4.34
C ASN A 271 -10.61 -4.87 -5.27
N LEU A 272 -10.30 -4.91 -6.56
CA LEU A 272 -11.24 -5.18 -7.64
C LEU A 272 -11.04 -6.58 -8.21
N HIS A 273 -12.14 -7.14 -8.69
CA HIS A 273 -12.23 -8.39 -9.42
C HIS A 273 -13.17 -8.22 -10.60
N ARG A 274 -12.95 -9.04 -11.63
CA ARG A 274 -13.78 -9.05 -12.83
C ARG A 274 -14.59 -10.33 -12.85
N GLY A 275 -15.89 -10.22 -13.14
CA GLY A 275 -16.76 -11.39 -13.27
C GLY A 275 -17.26 -11.97 -11.94
N HIS A 276 -18.18 -12.94 -12.02
CA HIS A 276 -18.87 -13.46 -10.83
C HIS A 276 -17.89 -14.19 -9.89
N GLY A 277 -17.72 -13.65 -8.68
CA GLY A 277 -16.73 -14.09 -7.70
C GLY A 277 -16.68 -15.60 -7.42
N PHE A 278 -15.45 -16.11 -7.25
CA PHE A 278 -15.10 -17.43 -6.68
C PHE A 278 -16.03 -18.59 -7.08
N GLY A 279 -16.12 -18.91 -8.38
CA GLY A 279 -16.99 -20.00 -8.83
C GLY A 279 -16.59 -20.76 -10.07
N THR A 280 -15.62 -20.29 -10.86
CA THR A 280 -15.10 -21.09 -11.97
C THR A 280 -13.62 -21.33 -11.76
N VAL A 281 -13.33 -22.42 -11.04
CA VAL A 281 -12.16 -23.22 -11.40
C VAL A 281 -12.36 -23.51 -12.88
N SER A 282 -11.75 -22.71 -13.75
CA SER A 282 -11.52 -23.09 -15.13
C SER A 282 -10.54 -24.24 -15.02
N ALA A 283 -11.08 -25.42 -14.73
CA ALA A 283 -10.44 -26.66 -15.02
C ALA A 283 -10.11 -26.53 -16.51
N ARG A 284 -8.86 -26.16 -16.80
CA ARG A 284 -8.23 -26.41 -18.08
C ARG A 284 -8.26 -27.94 -18.18
N LEU A 285 -9.42 -28.46 -18.57
CA LEU A 285 -9.62 -29.82 -19.01
C LEU A 285 -8.85 -29.85 -20.31
N PHE A 286 -7.54 -30.05 -20.22
CA PHE A 286 -6.73 -30.48 -21.34
C PHE A 286 -7.32 -31.84 -21.74
N PRO A 287 -8.09 -31.94 -22.83
CA PRO A 287 -8.62 -33.23 -23.24
C PRO A 287 -7.43 -34.01 -23.76
N THR A 288 -6.98 -35.03 -23.02
CA THR A 288 -5.73 -35.74 -23.27
C THR A 288 -5.74 -36.62 -24.53
N ASN A 289 -6.76 -36.55 -25.40
CA ASN A 289 -6.87 -37.42 -26.58
C ASN A 289 -7.60 -36.75 -27.78
N TYR A 290 -6.97 -35.79 -28.47
CA TYR A 290 -7.46 -35.31 -29.77
C TYR A 290 -6.44 -35.58 -30.89
N ASN A 291 -6.95 -36.05 -32.04
CA ASN A 291 -6.23 -36.26 -33.29
C ASN A 291 -5.66 -34.91 -33.83
N GLU A 292 -4.53 -34.92 -34.53
CA GLU A 292 -3.78 -33.71 -34.92
C GLU A 292 -4.61 -32.68 -35.71
N GLN A 293 -5.56 -33.12 -36.54
CA GLN A 293 -6.46 -32.22 -37.29
C GLN A 293 -7.41 -31.43 -36.38
N THR A 294 -7.85 -32.02 -35.26
CA THR A 294 -8.76 -31.35 -34.31
C THR A 294 -8.01 -30.33 -33.44
N GLN A 295 -6.69 -30.46 -33.29
CA GLN A 295 -5.87 -29.51 -32.54
C GLN A 295 -5.73 -28.17 -33.26
N ALA A 296 -5.61 -28.17 -34.60
CA ALA A 296 -5.49 -26.94 -35.38
C ALA A 296 -6.79 -26.10 -35.35
N GLU A 297 -7.95 -26.73 -35.51
CA GLU A 297 -9.25 -26.04 -35.43
C GLU A 297 -9.55 -25.51 -34.02
N VAL A 298 -9.19 -26.29 -32.98
CA VAL A 298 -9.33 -25.84 -31.58
C VAL A 298 -8.39 -24.68 -31.29
N LYS A 299 -7.15 -24.70 -31.81
CA LYS A 299 -6.19 -23.60 -31.65
C LYS A 299 -6.71 -22.30 -32.27
N VAL A 300 -7.21 -22.33 -33.50
CA VAL A 300 -7.77 -21.12 -34.16
C VAL A 300 -8.98 -20.57 -33.38
N LYS A 301 -9.86 -21.45 -32.90
CA LYS A 301 -11.01 -21.02 -32.07
C LYS A 301 -10.61 -20.46 -30.71
N LEU A 302 -9.55 -20.99 -30.10
CA LEU A 302 -8.98 -20.47 -28.86
C LEU A 302 -8.37 -19.09 -29.09
N GLU A 303 -7.55 -18.91 -30.12
CA GLU A 303 -6.93 -17.63 -30.48
C GLU A 303 -8.01 -16.55 -30.79
N GLU A 304 -9.07 -16.90 -31.52
CA GLU A 304 -10.17 -15.95 -31.77
C GLU A 304 -10.93 -15.58 -30.49
N ARG A 305 -11.13 -16.55 -29.59
CA ARG A 305 -11.79 -16.31 -28.29
C ARG A 305 -10.91 -15.45 -27.38
N GLU A 306 -9.61 -15.72 -27.33
CA GLU A 306 -8.64 -14.96 -26.55
C GLU A 306 -8.55 -13.52 -27.05
N ARG A 307 -8.53 -13.30 -28.37
CA ARG A 307 -8.53 -11.95 -28.95
C ARG A 307 -9.79 -11.16 -28.58
N LYS A 308 -10.98 -11.77 -28.74
CA LYS A 308 -12.24 -11.11 -28.35
C LYS A 308 -12.30 -10.83 -26.85
N LEU A 309 -11.83 -11.76 -26.01
CA LEU A 309 -11.77 -11.58 -24.57
C LEU A 309 -10.85 -10.40 -24.21
N SER A 310 -9.70 -10.30 -24.88
CA SER A 310 -8.73 -9.23 -24.68
C SER A 310 -9.29 -7.86 -25.08
N GLU A 311 -9.93 -7.75 -26.24
CA GLU A 311 -10.55 -6.50 -26.73
C GLU A 311 -11.67 -6.03 -25.76
N THR A 312 -12.57 -6.93 -25.37
CA THR A 312 -13.63 -6.59 -24.39
C THR A 312 -13.05 -6.23 -23.01
N LEU A 313 -11.95 -6.87 -22.61
CA LEU A 313 -11.30 -6.59 -21.34
C LEU A 313 -10.66 -5.19 -21.31
N GLU A 314 -10.02 -4.78 -22.40
CA GLU A 314 -9.45 -3.44 -22.57
C GLU A 314 -10.54 -2.36 -22.49
N GLU A 315 -11.63 -2.55 -23.23
CA GLU A 315 -12.78 -1.62 -23.21
C GLU A 315 -13.42 -1.48 -21.82
N GLU A 316 -13.60 -2.61 -21.11
CA GLU A 316 -14.14 -2.61 -19.74
C GLU A 316 -13.19 -1.94 -18.75
N PHE A 317 -11.88 -2.13 -18.92
CA PHE A 317 -10.86 -1.49 -18.09
C PHE A 317 -10.84 0.02 -18.30
N ASP A 318 -10.83 0.48 -19.55
CA ASP A 318 -10.89 1.90 -19.89
C ASP A 318 -12.16 2.57 -19.35
N ALA A 319 -13.30 1.88 -19.47
CA ALA A 319 -14.56 2.34 -18.89
C ALA A 319 -14.49 2.47 -17.36
N MET A 320 -13.88 1.51 -16.67
CA MET A 320 -13.66 1.55 -15.22
C MET A 320 -12.72 2.71 -14.83
N VAL A 321 -11.63 2.93 -15.57
CA VAL A 321 -10.70 4.04 -15.34
C VAL A 321 -11.41 5.38 -15.50
N ALA A 322 -12.16 5.56 -16.58
CA ALA A 322 -12.93 6.78 -16.83
C ALA A 322 -13.95 7.03 -15.71
N ARG A 323 -14.75 6.01 -15.36
CA ARG A 323 -15.77 6.09 -14.31
C ARG A 323 -15.15 6.45 -12.96
N THR A 324 -14.01 5.85 -12.61
CA THR A 324 -13.26 6.18 -11.39
C THR A 324 -12.79 7.64 -11.38
N LYS A 325 -12.27 8.17 -12.49
CA LYS A 325 -11.88 9.60 -12.59
C LYS A 325 -13.07 10.51 -12.36
N GLU A 326 -14.21 10.20 -12.96
CA GLU A 326 -15.43 10.99 -12.77
C GLU A 326 -15.87 11.00 -11.31
N PHE A 327 -15.89 9.83 -10.65
CA PHE A 327 -16.22 9.76 -9.22
C PHE A 327 -15.26 10.56 -8.35
N ILE A 328 -13.96 10.49 -8.62
CA ILE A 328 -12.96 11.29 -7.93
C ILE A 328 -13.25 12.78 -8.05
N ILE A 329 -13.59 13.27 -9.26
CA ILE A 329 -13.87 14.70 -9.48
C ILE A 329 -15.22 15.12 -8.88
N ASP A 330 -16.27 14.34 -9.08
CA ASP A 330 -17.63 14.71 -8.70
C ASP A 330 -17.83 14.64 -7.17
N TYR A 331 -17.13 13.71 -6.50
CA TYR A 331 -17.25 13.49 -5.06
C TYR A 331 -16.02 13.92 -4.25
N GLY A 332 -14.86 14.15 -4.87
CA GLY A 332 -13.64 14.56 -4.15
C GLY A 332 -13.81 15.87 -3.36
N ARG A 333 -14.75 16.74 -3.75
CA ARG A 333 -15.12 17.94 -2.98
C ARG A 333 -15.68 17.65 -1.58
N THR A 334 -16.19 16.45 -1.30
CA THR A 334 -16.71 16.10 0.03
C THR A 334 -15.59 16.03 1.07
N LEU A 335 -14.33 15.92 0.63
CA LEU A 335 -13.13 15.84 1.45
C LEU A 335 -12.73 17.18 2.09
N SER A 336 -13.62 17.72 2.90
CA SER A 336 -13.42 19.00 3.62
C SER A 336 -12.23 19.00 4.58
N SER A 337 -11.75 17.82 5.00
CA SER A 337 -10.64 17.69 5.93
C SER A 337 -9.25 17.74 5.27
N LEU A 338 -9.20 17.70 3.93
CA LEU A 338 -7.96 17.88 3.18
C LEU A 338 -7.66 19.37 3.00
N LYS A 339 -6.37 19.72 3.13
CA LYS A 339 -5.84 21.06 2.82
C LYS A 339 -5.54 21.19 1.33
N ASP A 340 -5.51 22.42 0.80
CA ASP A 340 -5.32 22.72 -0.63
C ASP A 340 -4.07 22.08 -1.27
N ASP A 341 -3.01 21.91 -0.47
CA ASP A 341 -1.72 21.32 -0.86
C ASP A 341 -1.66 19.79 -0.69
N GLN A 342 -2.67 19.19 -0.03
CA GLN A 342 -2.79 17.75 0.15
C GLN A 342 -3.41 17.07 -1.07
N TYR A 343 -3.19 15.76 -1.15
CA TYR A 343 -3.62 14.90 -2.24
C TYR A 343 -4.72 13.94 -1.80
N LEU A 344 -5.63 13.66 -2.72
CA LEU A 344 -6.41 12.43 -2.71
C LEU A 344 -5.69 11.43 -3.62
N MET A 345 -5.39 10.25 -3.07
CA MET A 345 -4.89 9.10 -3.82
C MET A 345 -5.91 7.96 -3.75
N VAL A 346 -6.24 7.38 -4.89
CA VAL A 346 -7.12 6.20 -4.98
C VAL A 346 -6.36 5.12 -5.73
N SER A 347 -6.10 4.00 -5.07
CA SER A 347 -5.36 2.86 -5.63
C SER A 347 -6.36 1.73 -5.91
N LEU A 348 -6.44 1.28 -7.15
CA LEU A 348 -7.24 0.13 -7.57
C LEU A 348 -6.31 -1.06 -7.77
N ASN A 349 -6.55 -2.12 -7.02
CA ASN A 349 -5.77 -3.35 -7.04
C ASN A 349 -6.59 -4.43 -7.77
N ILE A 350 -6.11 -4.89 -8.92
CA ILE A 350 -6.88 -5.75 -9.81
C ILE A 350 -6.39 -7.19 -9.65
N SER A 351 -7.27 -8.08 -9.22
CA SER A 351 -6.94 -9.49 -8.96
C SER A 351 -6.73 -10.34 -10.21
N GLU A 352 -7.36 -9.95 -11.33
CA GLU A 352 -7.29 -10.64 -12.63
C GLU A 352 -6.52 -9.80 -13.65
N SER A 353 -5.27 -9.47 -13.32
CA SER A 353 -4.41 -8.77 -14.26
C SER A 353 -4.02 -9.65 -15.44
N SER A 354 -3.68 -8.99 -16.54
CA SER A 354 -3.24 -9.61 -17.79
C SER A 354 -2.26 -8.67 -18.50
N ASP A 355 -1.75 -9.06 -19.67
CA ASP A 355 -0.89 -8.17 -20.46
C ASP A 355 -1.57 -6.84 -20.85
N VAL A 356 -2.90 -6.77 -20.79
CA VAL A 356 -3.71 -5.60 -21.15
C VAL A 356 -4.28 -4.87 -19.92
N VAL A 357 -4.34 -5.53 -18.77
CA VAL A 357 -4.89 -4.94 -17.54
C VAL A 357 -3.82 -4.96 -16.46
N PRO A 358 -3.37 -3.79 -15.99
CA PRO A 358 -2.34 -3.70 -14.98
C PRO A 358 -2.78 -4.34 -13.65
N ASP A 359 -1.82 -4.76 -12.84
CA ASP A 359 -2.06 -5.28 -11.49
C ASP A 359 -2.62 -4.18 -10.58
N ARG A 360 -2.23 -2.93 -10.86
CA ARG A 360 -2.61 -1.77 -10.06
C ARG A 360 -2.74 -0.50 -10.89
N VAL A 361 -3.71 0.31 -10.52
CA VAL A 361 -3.93 1.64 -11.08
C VAL A 361 -4.05 2.67 -9.95
N ASP A 362 -3.19 3.67 -9.97
CA ASP A 362 -3.20 4.77 -9.00
C ASP A 362 -3.74 6.04 -9.65
N PHE A 363 -4.74 6.64 -9.00
CA PHE A 363 -5.27 7.96 -9.34
C PHE A 363 -4.83 8.96 -8.28
N GLN A 364 -4.39 10.13 -8.71
CA GLN A 364 -3.96 11.19 -7.81
C GLN A 364 -4.48 12.54 -8.26
N VAL A 365 -4.96 13.34 -7.30
CA VAL A 365 -5.39 14.72 -7.56
C VAL A 365 -5.20 15.58 -6.30
N LYS A 366 -4.79 16.84 -6.49
CA LYS A 366 -4.65 17.81 -5.39
C LYS A 366 -6.02 18.31 -4.94
N LYS A 367 -6.18 18.55 -3.64
CA LYS A 367 -7.40 19.14 -3.08
C LYS A 367 -7.77 20.47 -3.72
N SER A 368 -6.77 21.31 -4.01
CA SER A 368 -6.94 22.59 -4.69
C SER A 368 -7.65 22.50 -6.05
N VAL A 369 -7.56 21.37 -6.77
CA VAL A 369 -8.28 21.16 -8.04
C VAL A 369 -9.79 21.12 -7.78
N PHE A 370 -10.23 20.42 -6.72
CA PHE A 370 -11.64 20.36 -6.34
C PHE A 370 -12.17 21.74 -5.95
N ASP A 371 -11.38 22.52 -5.20
CA ASP A 371 -11.78 23.87 -4.78
C ASP A 371 -11.84 24.86 -5.95
N GLN A 372 -10.93 24.75 -6.92
CA GLN A 372 -10.97 25.55 -8.15
C GLN A 372 -12.19 25.20 -9.00
N LEU A 373 -12.52 23.91 -9.11
CA LEU A 373 -13.71 23.46 -9.83
C LEU A 373 -15.00 23.97 -9.18
N ASP A 374 -15.12 23.86 -7.86
CA ASP A 374 -16.30 24.32 -7.11
C ASP A 374 -16.50 25.84 -7.21
N LYS A 375 -15.39 26.60 -7.27
CA LYS A 375 -15.39 28.05 -7.52
C LYS A 375 -15.61 28.42 -8.99
N GLY A 376 -15.72 27.45 -9.91
CA GLY A 376 -15.84 27.68 -11.34
C GLY A 376 -14.58 28.28 -12.00
N GLN A 377 -13.42 28.16 -11.35
CA GLN A 377 -12.13 28.66 -11.85
C GLN A 377 -11.53 27.75 -12.93
N ILE A 378 -11.88 26.46 -12.90
CA ILE A 378 -11.53 25.49 -13.93
C ILE A 378 -12.79 24.76 -14.40
N SER A 379 -12.78 24.26 -15.64
CA SER A 379 -13.86 23.41 -16.15
C SER A 379 -13.78 21.99 -15.60
N ARG A 380 -14.88 21.22 -15.67
CA ARG A 380 -14.90 19.79 -15.31
C ARG A 380 -13.87 19.00 -16.13
N GLU A 381 -13.75 19.29 -17.43
CA GLU A 381 -12.78 18.65 -18.31
C GLU A 381 -11.33 18.95 -17.88
N ALA A 382 -11.04 20.20 -17.51
CA ALA A 382 -9.74 20.57 -16.97
C ALA A 382 -9.45 19.85 -15.64
N ALA A 383 -10.46 19.66 -14.79
CA ALA A 383 -10.32 18.91 -13.55
C ALA A 383 -10.06 17.41 -13.80
N LEU A 384 -10.78 16.78 -14.73
CA LEU A 384 -10.54 15.38 -15.14
C LEU A 384 -9.13 15.18 -15.68
N ASN A 385 -8.64 16.12 -16.48
CA ASN A 385 -7.28 16.09 -17.03
C ASN A 385 -6.20 16.37 -15.97
N ALA A 386 -6.56 16.97 -14.83
CA ALA A 386 -5.65 17.18 -13.70
C ALA A 386 -5.49 15.92 -12.82
N VAL A 387 -6.28 14.87 -13.04
CA VAL A 387 -6.10 13.57 -12.38
C VAL A 387 -4.94 12.83 -13.02
N THR A 388 -3.85 12.67 -12.26
CA THR A 388 -2.70 11.86 -12.66
C THR A 388 -3.08 10.39 -12.55
N LEU A 389 -2.83 9.62 -13.60
CA LEU A 389 -3.02 8.18 -13.68
C LEU A 389 -1.66 7.48 -13.76
N THR A 390 -1.44 6.44 -12.96
CA THR A 390 -0.24 5.60 -13.06
C THR A 390 -0.65 4.13 -13.04
N GLU A 391 -0.18 3.36 -14.03
CA GLU A 391 -0.45 1.94 -14.21
C GLU A 391 0.81 1.12 -13.92
N TYR A 392 0.65 -0.05 -13.30
CA TYR A 392 1.75 -0.88 -12.78
C TYR A 392 1.73 -2.31 -13.29
#